data_AF-A0A496RPN3-F1
#
_entry.id   AF-A0A496RPN3-F1
#
_cell.length_a   1.000
_cell.length_b   1.000
_cell.length_c   1.000
_cell.angle_alpha   90.00
_cell.angle_beta   90.00
_cell.angle_gamma   90.00
#
_symmetry.space_group_name_H-M   'P 1'
#
loop_
_entity.id
_entity.type
_entity.pdbx_description
1 polymer ?
#
loop_
_entity_poly.entity_id
_entity_poly.type
_entity_poly.pdbx_seq_one_letter_code
_entity_poly.pdbx_strand_id
1 'polypeptide(L)'
;EGRQEVKKLFDDKGFFDGPKPIRYLSRILRIANVNKNDIILDFFAGSATTAHAVMKLNAEGGGNRKFIMVQLPEVCDEKSEAYKAGYKTIAEISKERIRRAGKKIKEENAITASNLDIGFRVLKVDSSNMADVYYTPDSIDQNTLFKMTDNIKSDRSAQDLLFQVLLDWGVDLSLPITEETISGQKVFFVDGNALAACFAKGGKITEDFCKELAKHKPLRVVFRDAGFKDDSVKINVEQIFKLMSPHTEVKTI
;
A
#
# COMPACT_ATOMS: atom_id res chain seq x y z
N GLU A 1 -33.19 3.54 3.61
CA GLU A 1 -32.28 2.61 4.31
C GLU A 1 -30.84 3.14 4.29
N GLY A 2 -30.09 3.02 3.19
CA GLY A 2 -28.65 3.37 3.15
C GLY A 2 -28.29 4.78 3.66
N ARG A 3 -29.08 5.82 3.34
CA ARG A 3 -28.84 7.18 3.85
C ARG A 3 -28.91 7.24 5.39
N GLN A 4 -29.82 6.48 5.99
CA GLN A 4 -29.96 6.43 7.45
C GLN A 4 -28.81 5.64 8.09
N GLU A 5 -28.34 4.56 7.45
CA GLU A 5 -27.17 3.80 7.91
C GLU A 5 -25.92 4.68 7.97
N VAL A 6 -25.69 5.47 6.92
CA VAL A 6 -24.58 6.43 6.86
C VAL A 6 -24.75 7.51 7.92
N LYS A 7 -25.93 8.14 8.03
CA LYS A 7 -26.18 9.19 9.04
C LYS A 7 -25.84 8.72 10.45
N LYS A 8 -26.25 7.50 10.82
CA LYS A 8 -25.94 6.90 12.12
C LYS A 8 -24.43 6.71 12.36
N LEU A 9 -23.61 6.56 11.33
CA LEU A 9 -22.15 6.49 11.45
C LEU A 9 -21.51 7.88 11.57
N PHE A 10 -22.19 8.92 11.10
CA PHE A 10 -21.66 10.28 11.01
C PHE A 10 -22.40 11.25 11.93
N ASP A 11 -22.82 10.80 13.11
CA ASP A 11 -23.41 11.65 14.14
C ASP A 11 -24.63 12.42 13.60
N ASP A 12 -25.49 11.70 12.88
CA ASP A 12 -26.70 12.15 12.17
C ASP A 12 -26.48 13.09 10.97
N LYS A 13 -25.21 13.33 10.58
CA LYS A 13 -24.85 14.08 9.37
C LYS A 13 -24.91 13.21 8.12
N GLY A 14 -25.54 13.75 7.06
CA GLY A 14 -25.65 13.07 5.78
C GLY A 14 -24.60 13.57 4.79
N PHE A 15 -23.54 12.79 4.57
CA PHE A 15 -22.46 13.15 3.62
C PHE A 15 -22.55 12.47 2.26
N PHE A 16 -23.55 11.62 2.03
CA PHE A 16 -23.75 10.93 0.77
C PHE A 16 -25.20 11.03 0.28
N ASP A 17 -25.34 11.29 -1.01
CA ASP A 17 -26.61 11.20 -1.71
C ASP A 17 -26.79 9.82 -2.33
N GLY A 18 -27.80 9.10 -1.84
CA GLY A 18 -28.13 7.75 -2.32
C GLY A 18 -27.08 6.66 -2.04
N PRO A 19 -26.44 6.57 -0.85
CA PRO A 19 -25.60 5.43 -0.54
C PRO A 19 -26.42 4.14 -0.61
N LYS A 20 -25.84 3.08 -1.21
CA LYS A 20 -26.49 1.78 -1.30
C LYS A 20 -26.73 1.23 0.12
N PRO A 21 -27.85 0.52 0.38
CA PRO A 21 -28.07 -0.13 1.66
C PRO A 21 -27.10 -1.30 1.88
N ILE A 22 -26.59 -1.47 3.11
CA ILE A 22 -25.68 -2.57 3.47
C ILE A 22 -26.34 -3.93 3.21
N ARG A 23 -27.62 -4.07 3.57
CA ARG A 23 -28.40 -5.29 3.37
C ARG A 23 -28.40 -5.76 1.91
N TYR A 24 -28.44 -4.84 0.95
CA TYR A 24 -28.41 -5.17 -0.47
C TYR A 24 -27.08 -5.80 -0.87
N LEU A 25 -25.95 -5.20 -0.44
CA LEU A 25 -24.64 -5.73 -0.78
C LEU A 25 -24.32 -7.02 -0.02
N SER A 26 -24.71 -7.15 1.25
CA SER A 26 -24.61 -8.41 1.98
C SER A 26 -25.39 -9.53 1.28
N ARG A 27 -26.56 -9.23 0.71
CA ARG A 27 -27.34 -10.20 -0.08
C ARG A 27 -26.62 -10.59 -1.37
N ILE A 28 -26.07 -9.62 -2.11
CA ILE A 28 -25.29 -9.90 -3.33
C ILE A 28 -24.12 -10.84 -3.02
N LEU A 29 -23.33 -10.53 -2.00
CA LEU A 29 -22.17 -11.34 -1.62
C LEU A 29 -22.56 -12.78 -1.22
N ARG A 30 -23.72 -12.96 -0.57
CA ARG A 30 -24.26 -14.30 -0.24
C ARG A 30 -24.75 -15.05 -1.48
N ILE A 31 -25.45 -14.37 -2.39
CA ILE A 31 -25.94 -14.98 -3.65
C ILE A 31 -24.79 -15.37 -4.57
N ALA A 32 -23.76 -14.53 -4.64
CA ALA A 32 -22.53 -14.81 -5.39
C ALA A 32 -21.68 -15.94 -4.76
N ASN A 33 -22.12 -16.52 -3.64
CA ASN A 33 -21.44 -17.59 -2.92
C ASN A 33 -19.98 -17.25 -2.56
N VAL A 34 -19.75 -16.02 -2.10
CA VAL A 34 -18.41 -15.54 -1.74
C VAL A 34 -17.88 -16.32 -0.53
N ASN A 35 -16.79 -17.05 -0.72
CA ASN A 35 -16.13 -17.87 0.29
C ASN A 35 -15.52 -17.01 1.39
N LYS A 36 -15.12 -17.66 2.48
CA LYS A 36 -14.59 -16.97 3.66
C LYS A 36 -13.28 -16.22 3.42
N ASN A 37 -12.53 -16.50 2.36
CA ASN A 37 -11.22 -15.90 2.10
C ASN A 37 -11.13 -15.19 0.74
N ASP A 38 -12.26 -14.97 0.08
CA ASP A 38 -12.29 -14.32 -1.23
C ASP A 38 -11.95 -12.83 -1.14
N ILE A 39 -11.51 -12.27 -2.27
CA ILE A 39 -11.23 -10.85 -2.45
C ILE A 39 -12.40 -10.21 -3.21
N ILE A 40 -13.00 -9.17 -2.63
CA ILE A 40 -14.10 -8.42 -3.22
C ILE A 40 -13.55 -7.10 -3.78
N LEU A 41 -13.67 -6.91 -5.09
CA LEU A 41 -13.31 -5.66 -5.75
C LEU A 41 -14.54 -4.80 -6.02
N ASP A 42 -14.48 -3.54 -5.62
CA ASP A 42 -15.43 -2.50 -5.99
C ASP A 42 -14.67 -1.26 -6.45
N PHE A 43 -14.64 -1.06 -7.78
CA PHE A 43 -13.91 0.05 -8.40
C PHE A 43 -14.76 1.31 -8.58
N PHE A 44 -15.97 1.33 -8.02
CA PHE A 44 -16.84 2.49 -7.89
C PHE A 44 -17.32 2.61 -6.45
N ALA A 45 -16.36 2.68 -5.53
CA ALA A 45 -16.62 2.55 -4.11
C ALA A 45 -17.72 3.49 -3.61
N GLY A 46 -17.73 4.74 -4.10
CA GLY A 46 -18.63 5.81 -3.69
C GLY A 46 -18.66 5.90 -2.17
N SER A 47 -19.81 5.61 -1.59
CA SER A 47 -19.97 5.57 -0.14
C SER A 47 -19.31 4.37 0.58
N ALA A 48 -18.50 3.55 -0.07
CA ALA A 48 -17.82 2.37 0.48
C ALA A 48 -18.76 1.37 1.21
N THR A 49 -19.96 1.16 0.66
CA THR A 49 -20.93 0.21 1.24
C THR A 49 -20.42 -1.23 1.14
N THR A 50 -19.67 -1.57 0.09
CA THR A 50 -19.12 -2.91 -0.13
C THR A 50 -18.17 -3.32 0.98
N ALA A 51 -17.19 -2.47 1.31
CA ALA A 51 -16.28 -2.70 2.43
C ALA A 51 -17.03 -2.90 3.77
N HIS A 52 -18.07 -2.09 4.03
CA HIS A 52 -18.91 -2.28 5.22
C HIS A 52 -19.58 -3.66 5.21
N ALA A 53 -20.21 -4.06 4.11
CA ALA A 53 -20.87 -5.35 3.98
C ALA A 53 -19.89 -6.52 4.16
N VAL A 54 -18.66 -6.41 3.63
CA VAL A 54 -17.60 -7.42 3.80
C VAL A 54 -17.21 -7.58 5.27
N MET A 55 -16.89 -6.48 5.97
CA MET A 55 -16.55 -6.52 7.39
C MET A 55 -17.69 -7.11 8.24
N LYS A 56 -18.94 -6.77 7.92
CA LYS A 56 -20.12 -7.34 8.59
C LYS A 56 -20.22 -8.86 8.38
N LEU A 57 -20.04 -9.35 7.15
CA LEU A 57 -20.08 -10.78 6.88
C LEU A 57 -18.93 -11.55 7.53
N ASN A 58 -17.75 -10.92 7.66
CA ASN A 58 -16.62 -11.51 8.40
C ASN A 58 -16.94 -11.64 9.89
N ALA A 59 -17.55 -10.61 10.49
CA ALA A 59 -17.98 -10.64 11.90
C ALA A 59 -19.07 -11.69 12.16
N GLU A 60 -20.06 -11.81 11.27
CA GLU A 60 -21.17 -12.77 11.41
C GLU A 60 -20.75 -14.23 11.19
N GLY A 61 -19.83 -14.48 10.24
CA GLY A 61 -19.52 -15.83 9.75
C GLY A 61 -18.14 -16.36 10.12
N GLY A 62 -17.35 -15.60 10.89
CA GLY A 62 -15.94 -15.91 11.17
C GLY A 62 -15.12 -16.06 9.90
N GLY A 63 -15.32 -15.15 8.93
CA GLY A 63 -14.59 -15.13 7.66
C GLY A 63 -13.41 -14.16 7.68
N ASN A 64 -12.53 -14.29 6.70
CA ASN A 64 -11.40 -13.39 6.44
C ASN A 64 -11.44 -12.86 4.99
N ARG A 65 -12.63 -12.44 4.54
CA ARG A 65 -12.83 -11.86 3.20
C ARG A 65 -12.09 -10.53 3.14
N LYS A 66 -11.33 -10.32 2.06
CA LYS A 66 -10.62 -9.06 1.81
C LYS A 66 -11.43 -8.19 0.86
N PHE A 67 -11.19 -6.88 0.89
CA PHE A 67 -11.80 -5.96 -0.08
C PHE A 67 -10.74 -5.06 -0.72
N ILE A 68 -10.99 -4.68 -1.97
CA ILE A 68 -10.27 -3.65 -2.71
C ILE A 68 -11.30 -2.61 -3.14
N MET A 69 -11.16 -1.38 -2.66
CA MET A 69 -12.03 -0.27 -3.00
C MET A 69 -11.26 0.74 -3.84
N VAL A 70 -11.75 1.06 -5.04
CA VAL A 70 -11.22 2.16 -5.86
C VAL A 70 -12.21 3.30 -5.84
N GLN A 71 -11.72 4.50 -5.54
CA GLN A 71 -12.50 5.73 -5.54
C GLN A 71 -11.67 6.85 -6.17
N LEU A 72 -12.22 7.47 -7.21
CA LEU A 72 -11.66 8.70 -7.76
C LEU A 72 -11.67 9.80 -6.67
N PRO A 73 -10.60 10.59 -6.50
CA PRO A 73 -10.57 11.72 -5.57
C PRO A 73 -11.37 12.92 -6.12
N GLU A 74 -12.63 12.68 -6.48
CA GLU A 74 -13.58 13.71 -6.93
C GLU A 74 -13.80 14.73 -5.80
N VAL A 75 -13.67 16.00 -6.15
CA VAL A 75 -13.82 17.13 -5.22
C VAL A 75 -15.28 17.25 -4.81
N CYS A 76 -15.53 17.40 -3.51
CA CYS A 76 -16.88 17.65 -3.00
C CYS A 76 -17.33 19.07 -3.35
N ASP A 77 -18.62 19.26 -3.64
CA ASP A 77 -19.21 20.59 -3.80
C ASP A 77 -18.96 21.41 -2.54
N GLU A 78 -18.43 22.63 -2.68
CA GLU A 78 -18.10 23.53 -1.57
C GLU A 78 -19.31 23.85 -0.68
N LYS A 79 -20.52 23.81 -1.25
CA LYS A 79 -21.77 24.03 -0.53
C LYS A 79 -22.27 22.81 0.22
N SER A 80 -21.72 21.62 -0.05
CA SER A 80 -22.13 20.37 0.57
C SER A 80 -21.76 20.33 2.06
N GLU A 81 -22.55 19.59 2.84
CA GLU A 81 -22.27 19.36 4.26
C GLU A 81 -20.95 18.60 4.47
N ALA A 82 -20.55 17.78 3.49
CA ALA A 82 -19.28 17.06 3.53
C ALA A 82 -18.09 18.02 3.44
N TYR A 83 -18.13 18.98 2.51
CA TYR A 83 -17.08 19.99 2.37
C TYR A 83 -16.98 20.88 3.60
N LYS A 84 -18.12 21.34 4.13
CA LYS A 84 -18.18 22.12 5.38
C LYS A 84 -17.64 21.34 6.59
N ALA A 85 -17.75 20.01 6.58
CA ALA A 85 -17.20 19.13 7.61
C ALA A 85 -15.71 18.82 7.42
N GLY A 86 -15.06 19.39 6.40
CA GLY A 86 -13.62 19.24 6.15
C GLY A 86 -13.25 18.11 5.18
N TYR A 87 -14.22 17.42 4.58
CA TYR A 87 -13.95 16.42 3.55
C TYR A 87 -13.85 17.10 2.18
N LYS A 88 -12.64 17.19 1.64
CA LYS A 88 -12.37 17.82 0.35
C LYS A 88 -12.75 16.93 -0.83
N THR A 89 -12.64 15.61 -0.65
CA THR A 89 -12.92 14.64 -1.72
C THR A 89 -13.84 13.51 -1.26
N ILE A 90 -14.58 12.91 -2.20
CA ILE A 90 -15.45 11.76 -1.94
C ILE A 90 -14.64 10.62 -1.29
N ALA A 91 -13.42 10.37 -1.78
CA ALA A 91 -12.51 9.37 -1.25
C ALA A 91 -12.20 9.55 0.25
N GLU A 92 -12.16 10.79 0.76
CA GLU A 92 -11.98 11.03 2.19
C GLU A 92 -13.17 10.59 3.02
N ILE A 93 -14.39 10.88 2.54
CA ILE A 93 -15.62 10.43 3.18
C ILE A 93 -15.72 8.89 3.12
N SER A 94 -15.33 8.28 1.99
CA SER A 94 -15.29 6.82 1.82
C SER A 94 -14.37 6.16 2.84
N LYS A 95 -13.11 6.63 2.95
CA LYS A 95 -12.13 6.14 3.94
C LYS A 95 -12.68 6.27 5.35
N GLU A 96 -13.28 7.42 5.67
CA GLU A 96 -13.80 7.66 7.00
C GLU A 96 -14.98 6.74 7.33
N ARG A 97 -15.89 6.52 6.38
CA ARG A 97 -16.97 5.54 6.58
C ARG A 97 -16.40 4.15 6.86
N ILE A 98 -15.37 3.71 6.14
CA ILE A 98 -14.75 2.39 6.37
C ILE A 98 -14.23 2.30 7.82
N ARG A 99 -13.50 3.33 8.30
CA ARG A 99 -12.99 3.36 9.69
C ARG A 99 -14.12 3.28 10.72
N ARG A 100 -15.14 4.14 10.57
CA ARG A 100 -16.26 4.19 11.51
C ARG A 100 -17.09 2.92 11.50
N ALA A 101 -17.33 2.35 10.32
CA ALA A 101 -18.03 1.08 10.15
C ALA A 101 -17.26 -0.06 10.82
N GLY A 102 -15.95 -0.18 10.54
CA GLY A 102 -15.10 -1.22 11.13
C GLY A 102 -15.07 -1.13 12.65
N LYS A 103 -14.87 0.08 13.20
CA LYS A 103 -14.91 0.32 14.66
C LYS A 103 -16.24 -0.11 15.27
N LYS A 104 -17.36 0.33 14.70
CA LYS A 104 -18.70 -0.01 15.17
C LYS A 104 -18.96 -1.52 15.14
N ILE A 105 -18.63 -2.20 14.04
CA ILE A 105 -18.80 -3.65 13.91
C ILE A 105 -17.96 -4.39 14.96
N LYS A 106 -16.71 -3.95 15.18
CA LYS A 106 -15.83 -4.55 16.18
C LYS A 106 -16.35 -4.37 17.61
N GLU A 107 -16.91 -3.20 17.94
CA GLU A 107 -17.54 -2.93 19.23
C GLU A 107 -18.79 -3.79 19.45
N GLU A 108 -19.66 -3.90 18.44
CA GLU A 108 -20.89 -4.70 18.50
C GLU A 108 -20.62 -6.23 18.56
N ASN A 109 -19.45 -6.68 18.10
CA ASN A 109 -19.07 -8.09 18.01
C ASN A 109 -17.83 -8.42 18.85
N ALA A 110 -17.55 -7.65 19.92
CA ALA A 110 -16.32 -7.80 20.71
C ALA A 110 -16.11 -9.22 21.28
N ILE A 111 -17.20 -9.93 21.59
CA ILE A 111 -17.17 -11.29 22.13
C ILE A 111 -17.07 -12.35 21.02
N THR A 112 -17.81 -12.17 19.92
CA THR A 112 -17.99 -13.16 18.86
C THR A 112 -16.92 -13.08 17.77
N ALA A 113 -16.29 -11.91 17.58
CA ALA A 113 -15.33 -11.65 16.51
C ALA A 113 -14.14 -10.82 17.03
N SER A 114 -13.49 -11.29 18.10
CA SER A 114 -12.35 -10.60 18.73
C SER A 114 -11.17 -10.35 17.77
N ASN A 115 -10.95 -11.27 16.82
CA ASN A 115 -9.89 -11.21 15.82
C ASN A 115 -10.34 -10.59 14.48
N LEU A 116 -11.45 -9.84 14.46
CA LEU A 116 -11.92 -9.20 13.23
C LEU A 116 -10.91 -8.18 12.70
N ASP A 117 -10.43 -8.41 11.48
CA ASP A 117 -9.64 -7.44 10.74
C ASP A 117 -10.55 -6.33 10.18
N ILE A 118 -10.31 -5.11 10.64
CA ILE A 118 -10.96 -3.87 10.21
C ILE A 118 -9.96 -2.90 9.57
N GLY A 119 -8.69 -3.33 9.48
CA GLY A 119 -7.60 -2.55 8.92
C GLY A 119 -7.72 -2.46 7.41
N PHE A 120 -7.19 -1.38 6.85
CA PHE A 120 -7.02 -1.24 5.42
C PHE A 120 -5.85 -0.30 5.14
N ARG A 121 -5.17 -0.54 4.01
CA ARG A 121 -4.15 0.38 3.49
C ARG A 121 -4.78 1.32 2.48
N VAL A 122 -4.26 2.54 2.40
CA VAL A 122 -4.69 3.53 1.42
C VAL A 122 -3.53 3.80 0.49
N LEU A 123 -3.74 3.51 -0.78
CA LEU A 123 -2.80 3.81 -1.85
C LEU A 123 -3.39 4.89 -2.75
N LYS A 124 -2.52 5.67 -3.38
CA LYS A 124 -2.90 6.69 -4.37
C LYS A 124 -2.12 6.41 -5.64
N VAL A 125 -2.76 6.63 -6.78
CA VAL A 125 -2.08 6.65 -8.07
C VAL A 125 -1.38 7.99 -8.21
N ASP A 126 -0.11 7.95 -8.59
CA ASP A 126 0.74 9.10 -8.86
C ASP A 126 1.55 8.82 -10.14
N SER A 127 2.32 9.80 -10.60
CA SER A 127 3.32 9.63 -11.65
C SER A 127 4.43 8.65 -11.24
N SER A 128 5.16 8.14 -12.24
CA SER A 128 6.30 7.24 -12.04
C SER A 128 7.29 7.79 -11.01
N ASN A 129 7.87 6.89 -10.21
CA ASN A 129 8.98 7.22 -9.30
C ASN A 129 10.26 7.59 -10.06
N MET A 130 10.38 7.17 -11.32
CA MET A 130 11.56 7.44 -12.14
C MET A 130 11.59 8.90 -12.57
N ALA A 131 12.79 9.48 -12.59
CA ALA A 131 13.02 10.81 -13.14
C ALA A 131 12.62 10.84 -14.63
N ASP A 132 11.97 11.92 -15.01
CA ASP A 132 11.52 12.14 -16.37
C ASP A 132 12.74 12.47 -17.27
N VAL A 133 13.10 11.53 -18.14
CA VAL A 133 14.22 11.68 -19.06
C VAL A 133 13.69 12.10 -20.44
N TYR A 134 13.47 13.40 -20.62
CA TYR A 134 13.07 13.99 -21.90
C TYR A 134 14.22 14.84 -22.46
N TYR A 135 15.17 14.20 -23.14
CA TYR A 135 16.17 14.91 -23.93
C TYR A 135 16.47 14.15 -25.22
N THR A 136 16.82 14.88 -26.26
CA THR A 136 17.42 14.32 -27.48
C THR A 136 18.93 14.19 -27.25
N PRO A 137 19.62 13.15 -27.75
CA PRO A 137 21.06 12.97 -27.54
C PRO A 137 21.91 14.22 -27.81
N ASP A 138 21.47 15.06 -28.76
CA ASP A 138 22.16 16.27 -29.18
C ASP A 138 21.96 17.48 -28.25
N SER A 139 21.10 17.38 -27.23
CA SER A 139 20.75 18.48 -26.30
C SER A 139 21.36 18.33 -24.91
N ILE A 140 22.39 17.50 -24.74
CA ILE A 140 23.06 17.24 -23.46
C ILE A 140 24.21 18.23 -23.26
N ASP A 141 24.27 18.88 -22.10
CA ASP A 141 25.44 19.66 -21.66
C ASP A 141 26.20 18.96 -20.51
N GLN A 142 27.40 19.45 -20.17
CA GLN A 142 28.21 18.86 -19.09
C GLN A 142 27.54 18.95 -17.72
N ASN A 143 26.69 19.95 -17.49
CA ASN A 143 25.95 20.11 -16.22
C ASN A 143 24.83 19.07 -16.07
N THR A 144 24.31 18.56 -17.19
CA THR A 144 23.27 17.54 -17.25
C THR A 144 23.79 16.19 -16.71
N LEU A 145 25.10 15.93 -16.83
CA LEU A 145 25.73 14.71 -16.30
C LEU A 145 25.51 14.55 -14.79
N PHE A 146 25.59 15.64 -14.03
CA PHE A 146 25.36 15.63 -12.59
C PHE A 146 23.88 15.44 -12.21
N LYS A 147 22.95 15.73 -13.13
CA LYS A 147 21.51 15.49 -12.93
C LYS A 147 21.12 14.04 -13.25
N MET A 148 21.98 13.31 -13.96
CA MET A 148 21.78 11.90 -14.34
C MET A 148 22.29 10.90 -13.30
N THR A 149 22.88 11.38 -12.19
CA THR A 149 23.40 10.50 -11.13
C THR A 149 22.30 9.84 -10.30
N ASP A 150 21.08 10.35 -10.37
CA ASP A 150 19.92 9.80 -9.67
C ASP A 150 18.76 9.64 -10.65
N ASN A 151 18.29 8.42 -10.80
CA ASN A 151 17.20 8.04 -11.70
C ASN A 151 15.82 8.09 -11.01
N ILE A 152 15.76 8.43 -9.72
CA ILE A 152 14.53 8.50 -8.93
C ILE A 152 14.23 9.97 -8.60
N LYS A 153 12.96 10.37 -8.78
CA LYS A 153 12.49 11.72 -8.43
C LYS A 153 12.76 12.04 -6.95
N SER A 154 13.18 13.28 -6.67
CA SER A 154 13.64 13.70 -5.35
C SER A 154 12.55 13.75 -4.28
N ASP A 155 11.29 13.91 -4.68
CA ASP A 155 10.10 13.96 -3.83
C ASP A 155 9.56 12.58 -3.45
N ARG A 156 10.18 11.48 -3.93
CA ARG A 156 9.76 10.11 -3.65
C ARG A 156 10.34 9.57 -2.36
N SER A 157 9.47 8.96 -1.56
CA SER A 157 9.85 8.28 -0.32
C SER A 157 10.33 6.85 -0.59
N ALA A 158 11.01 6.27 0.39
CA ALA A 158 11.42 4.86 0.34
C ALA A 158 10.20 3.91 0.29
N GLN A 159 9.05 4.31 0.84
CA GLN A 159 7.82 3.52 0.77
C GLN A 159 7.21 3.56 -0.63
N ASP A 160 7.28 4.68 -1.36
CA ASP A 160 6.80 4.76 -2.74
C ASP A 160 7.55 3.79 -3.66
N LEU A 161 8.87 3.68 -3.45
CA LEU A 161 9.72 2.71 -4.14
C LEU A 161 9.37 1.27 -3.74
N LEU A 162 9.13 1.01 -2.45
CA LEU A 162 8.72 -0.30 -1.96
C LEU A 162 7.43 -0.76 -2.64
N PHE A 163 6.39 0.08 -2.67
CA PHE A 163 5.10 -0.29 -3.26
C PHE A 163 5.18 -0.47 -4.78
N GLN A 164 6.04 0.27 -5.48
CA GLN A 164 6.31 0.00 -6.89
C GLN A 164 6.95 -1.39 -7.06
N VAL A 165 7.98 -1.70 -6.28
CA VAL A 165 8.67 -3.00 -6.34
C VAL A 165 7.70 -4.16 -6.05
N LEU A 166 6.81 -4.00 -5.06
CA LEU A 166 5.80 -5.01 -4.73
C LEU A 166 4.89 -5.29 -5.93
N LEU A 167 4.46 -4.25 -6.64
CA LEU A 167 3.66 -4.38 -7.86
C LEU A 167 4.44 -5.03 -9.00
N ASP A 168 5.65 -4.56 -9.27
CA ASP A 168 6.52 -5.07 -10.35
C ASP A 168 6.81 -6.57 -10.21
N TRP A 169 6.86 -7.05 -8.96
CA TRP A 169 7.14 -8.45 -8.63
C TRP A 169 5.92 -9.29 -8.27
N GLY A 170 4.72 -8.75 -8.44
CA GLY A 170 3.46 -9.44 -8.19
C GLY A 170 3.29 -9.89 -6.73
N VAL A 171 3.89 -9.17 -5.79
CA VAL A 171 3.79 -9.45 -4.35
C VAL A 171 2.51 -8.82 -3.80
N ASP A 172 1.74 -9.58 -3.01
CA ASP A 172 0.46 -9.13 -2.45
C ASP A 172 0.67 -7.91 -1.51
N LEU A 173 -0.06 -6.83 -1.79
CA LEU A 173 0.02 -5.55 -1.08
C LEU A 173 -0.53 -5.62 0.35
N SER A 174 -1.24 -6.68 0.71
CA SER A 174 -1.76 -6.93 2.05
C SER A 174 -0.74 -7.58 2.99
N LEU A 175 0.40 -8.05 2.48
CA LEU A 175 1.42 -8.70 3.29
C LEU A 175 2.00 -7.76 4.35
N PRO A 176 2.35 -8.28 5.54
CA PRO A 176 2.92 -7.48 6.61
C PRO A 176 4.26 -6.89 6.17
N ILE A 177 4.49 -5.63 6.52
CA ILE A 177 5.74 -4.92 6.24
C ILE A 177 6.31 -4.48 7.57
N THR A 178 7.53 -4.89 7.87
CA THR A 178 8.30 -4.46 9.05
C THR A 178 9.49 -3.62 8.61
N GLU A 179 9.89 -2.67 9.46
CA GLU A 179 11.07 -1.84 9.23
C GLU A 179 12.11 -2.18 10.31
N GLU A 180 13.33 -2.50 9.87
CA GLU A 180 14.46 -2.78 10.74
C GLU A 180 15.66 -1.91 10.36
N THR A 181 16.57 -1.68 11.31
CA THR A 181 17.80 -0.94 11.07
C THR A 181 18.99 -1.89 11.10
N ILE A 182 19.67 -2.05 9.95
CA ILE A 182 20.85 -2.89 9.80
C ILE A 182 22.02 -1.97 9.42
N SER A 183 23.09 -1.98 10.21
CA SER A 183 24.28 -1.12 10.02
C SER A 183 23.93 0.36 9.82
N GLY A 184 22.91 0.84 10.55
CA GLY A 184 22.43 2.22 10.47
C GLY A 184 21.57 2.54 9.23
N GLN A 185 21.24 1.56 8.38
CA GLN A 185 20.35 1.71 7.23
C GLN A 185 18.99 1.09 7.49
N LYS A 186 17.94 1.76 7.03
CA LYS A 186 16.57 1.24 7.07
C LYS A 186 16.36 0.17 6.02
N VAL A 187 15.85 -0.98 6.43
CA VAL A 187 15.50 -2.12 5.58
C VAL A 187 14.04 -2.47 5.83
N PHE A 188 13.27 -2.58 4.75
CA PHE A 188 11.90 -3.05 4.78
C PHE A 188 11.87 -4.55 4.53
N PHE A 189 11.27 -5.31 5.43
CA PHE A 189 11.01 -6.73 5.26
C PHE A 189 9.52 -6.94 4.99
N VAL A 190 9.20 -7.68 3.93
CA VAL A 190 7.83 -8.01 3.54
C VAL A 190 7.61 -9.50 3.72
N ASP A 191 6.54 -9.84 4.44
CA ASP A 191 6.21 -11.22 4.82
C ASP A 191 7.38 -11.96 5.51
N GLY A 192 8.08 -11.24 6.39
CA GLY A 192 9.26 -11.74 7.11
C GLY A 192 10.52 -11.78 6.25
N ASN A 193 10.56 -12.67 5.26
CA ASN A 193 11.74 -12.87 4.41
C ASN A 193 11.43 -12.96 2.91
N ALA A 194 10.18 -12.76 2.49
CA ALA A 194 9.84 -12.84 1.07
C ALA A 194 10.53 -11.74 0.24
N LEU A 195 10.66 -10.54 0.82
CA LEU A 195 11.35 -9.43 0.20
C LEU A 195 12.03 -8.56 1.26
N ALA A 196 13.30 -8.24 1.04
CA ALA A 196 14.03 -7.25 1.80
C ALA A 196 14.46 -6.09 0.90
N ALA A 197 14.08 -4.86 1.23
CA ALA A 197 14.39 -3.70 0.41
C ALA A 197 15.11 -2.61 1.20
N CYS A 198 16.22 -2.11 0.64
CA CYS A 198 16.96 -0.99 1.19
C CYS A 198 17.12 0.10 0.13
N PHE A 199 16.50 1.26 0.38
CA PHE A 199 16.52 2.40 -0.53
C PHE A 199 17.43 3.54 -0.02
N ALA A 200 18.54 3.17 0.62
CA ALA A 200 19.53 4.14 1.09
C ALA A 200 20.13 4.94 -0.08
N LYS A 201 20.59 6.17 0.21
CA LYS A 201 21.26 7.05 -0.75
C LYS A 201 22.69 7.37 -0.29
N GLY A 202 23.54 7.73 -1.23
CA GLY A 202 24.84 8.35 -0.96
C GLY A 202 25.88 7.35 -0.47
N GLY A 203 25.95 6.18 -1.09
CA GLY A 203 27.03 5.23 -0.85
C GLY A 203 27.01 4.49 0.47
N LYS A 204 25.83 4.34 1.08
CA LYS A 204 25.67 3.71 2.40
C LYS A 204 25.54 2.19 2.35
N ILE A 205 25.31 1.61 1.19
CA ILE A 205 25.29 0.16 0.97
C ILE A 205 26.74 -0.28 0.78
N THR A 206 27.27 -0.96 1.80
CA THR A 206 28.64 -1.52 1.84
C THR A 206 28.59 -3.05 1.81
N GLU A 207 29.72 -3.69 1.50
CA GLU A 207 29.80 -5.16 1.53
C GLU A 207 29.43 -5.75 2.89
N ASP A 208 29.85 -5.11 3.99
CA ASP A 208 29.54 -5.58 5.34
C ASP A 208 28.04 -5.51 5.63
N PHE A 209 27.38 -4.44 5.19
CA PHE A 209 25.92 -4.35 5.24
C PHE A 209 25.26 -5.47 4.41
N CYS A 210 25.74 -5.73 3.19
CA CYS A 210 25.21 -6.80 2.35
C CYS A 210 25.40 -8.20 2.98
N LYS A 211 26.54 -8.45 3.63
CA LYS A 211 26.81 -9.70 4.37
C LYS A 211 25.87 -9.86 5.56
N GLU A 212 25.62 -8.81 6.34
CA GLU A 212 24.65 -8.85 7.43
C GLU A 212 23.24 -9.12 6.91
N LEU A 213 22.81 -8.41 5.86
CA LEU A 213 21.49 -8.61 5.26
C LEU A 213 21.33 -10.02 4.67
N ALA A 214 22.38 -10.58 4.06
CA ALA A 214 22.35 -11.93 3.51
C ALA A 214 22.13 -13.03 4.58
N LYS A 215 22.49 -12.78 5.85
CA LYS A 215 22.21 -13.72 6.95
C LYS A 215 20.71 -13.91 7.21
N HIS A 216 19.88 -12.93 6.86
CA HIS A 216 18.41 -13.05 6.95
C HIS A 216 17.82 -13.97 5.88
N LYS A 217 18.64 -14.39 4.89
CA LYS A 217 18.25 -15.27 3.78
C LYS A 217 16.92 -14.88 3.12
N PRO A 218 16.78 -13.61 2.65
CA PRO A 218 15.55 -13.20 1.99
C PRO A 218 15.40 -13.92 0.65
N LEU A 219 14.16 -14.20 0.21
CA LEU A 219 13.93 -14.75 -1.13
C LEU A 219 14.30 -13.75 -2.23
N ARG A 220 14.05 -12.47 -1.96
CA ARG A 220 14.36 -11.37 -2.88
C ARG A 220 14.94 -10.19 -2.13
N VAL A 221 15.94 -9.53 -2.71
CA VAL A 221 16.52 -8.31 -2.18
C VAL A 221 16.50 -7.19 -3.21
N VAL A 222 16.14 -5.99 -2.79
CA VAL A 222 16.14 -4.80 -3.66
C VAL A 222 16.97 -3.68 -3.08
N PHE A 223 17.84 -3.12 -3.91
CA PHE A 223 18.65 -1.96 -3.60
C PHE A 223 18.35 -0.80 -4.54
N ARG A 224 18.53 0.43 -4.04
CA ARG A 224 18.67 1.61 -4.89
C ARG A 224 20.10 1.70 -5.42
N ASP A 225 20.26 1.95 -6.72
CA ASP A 225 21.57 2.04 -7.38
C ASP A 225 22.47 3.10 -6.73
N ALA A 226 21.95 4.32 -6.56
CA ALA A 226 22.64 5.42 -5.88
C ALA A 226 22.92 5.17 -4.37
N GLY A 227 22.49 4.02 -3.84
CA GLY A 227 22.78 3.57 -2.49
C GLY A 227 24.15 2.91 -2.35
N PHE A 228 24.72 2.33 -3.42
CA PHE A 228 26.01 1.63 -3.38
C PHE A 228 27.19 2.58 -3.19
N LYS A 229 28.14 2.18 -2.34
CA LYS A 229 29.36 2.96 -2.07
C LYS A 229 30.20 3.19 -3.33
N ASP A 230 30.34 2.15 -4.14
CA ASP A 230 31.06 2.14 -5.40
C ASP A 230 30.58 0.95 -6.28
N ASP A 231 31.00 0.94 -7.54
CA ASP A 231 30.65 -0.12 -8.51
C ASP A 231 31.18 -1.49 -8.10
N SER A 232 32.25 -1.55 -7.29
CA SER A 232 32.81 -2.82 -6.83
C SER A 232 31.85 -3.48 -5.85
N VAL A 233 31.28 -2.72 -4.91
CA VAL A 233 30.23 -3.23 -4.00
C VAL A 233 29.01 -3.71 -4.78
N LYS A 234 28.58 -2.98 -5.80
CA LYS A 234 27.44 -3.36 -6.65
C LYS A 234 27.69 -4.68 -7.40
N ILE A 235 28.90 -4.92 -7.90
CA ILE A 235 29.24 -6.19 -8.55
C ILE A 235 29.36 -7.31 -7.51
N ASN A 236 29.96 -7.01 -6.36
CA ASN A 236 30.21 -8.00 -5.31
C ASN A 236 28.94 -8.43 -4.57
N VAL A 237 27.89 -7.59 -4.52
CA VAL A 237 26.65 -7.92 -3.80
C VAL A 237 26.03 -9.21 -4.32
N GLU A 238 25.99 -9.43 -5.64
CA GLU A 238 25.45 -10.66 -6.20
C GLU A 238 26.24 -11.88 -5.77
N GLN A 239 27.58 -11.76 -5.68
CA GLN A 239 28.44 -12.86 -5.24
C GLN A 239 28.28 -13.13 -3.74
N ILE A 240 28.16 -12.09 -2.92
CA ILE A 240 27.88 -12.20 -1.48
C ILE A 240 26.58 -12.97 -1.26
N PHE A 241 25.51 -12.60 -1.95
CA PHE A 241 24.23 -13.30 -1.84
C PHE A 241 24.31 -14.72 -2.41
N LYS A 242 24.96 -14.94 -3.56
CA LYS A 242 25.16 -16.31 -4.10
C LYS A 242 25.89 -17.24 -3.13
N LEU A 243 26.83 -16.72 -2.34
CA LEU A 243 27.60 -17.51 -1.37
C LEU A 243 26.83 -17.75 -0.06
N MET A 244 26.15 -16.73 0.47
CA MET A 244 25.52 -16.78 1.80
C MET A 244 24.03 -17.19 1.76
N SER A 245 23.33 -16.82 0.70
CA SER A 245 21.91 -17.12 0.46
C SER A 245 21.67 -17.42 -1.04
N PRO A 246 22.06 -18.62 -1.52
CA PRO A 246 22.11 -18.93 -2.95
C PRO A 246 20.78 -18.79 -3.71
N HIS A 247 19.66 -18.79 -2.97
CA HIS A 247 18.31 -18.69 -3.52
C HIS A 247 17.77 -17.25 -3.54
N THR A 248 18.53 -16.27 -3.02
CA THR A 248 18.12 -14.87 -3.05
C THR A 248 18.26 -14.28 -4.44
N GLU A 249 17.16 -13.76 -4.97
CA GLU A 249 17.16 -12.94 -6.18
C GLU A 249 17.53 -11.49 -5.82
N VAL A 250 18.57 -10.95 -6.45
CA VAL A 250 19.04 -9.58 -6.21
C VAL A 250 18.63 -8.67 -7.36
N LYS A 251 18.02 -7.51 -7.05
CA LYS A 251 17.69 -6.47 -8.02
C LYS A 251 18.12 -5.10 -7.55
N THR A 252 18.57 -4.30 -8.50
CA THR A 252 18.91 -2.89 -8.29
C THR A 252 17.96 -2.03 -9.12
N ILE A 253 17.45 -0.95 -8.53
CA ILE A 253 16.59 0.04 -9.17
C ILE A 253 17.20 1.43 -9.12
#